data_AF-A0A971BKZ4-F1
#
_entry.id   AF-A0A971BKZ4-F1
#
_cell.length_a   1.000
_cell.length_b   1.000
_cell.length_c   1.000
_cell.angle_alpha   90.00
_cell.angle_beta   90.00
_cell.angle_gamma   90.00
#
_symmetry.space_group_name_H-M   'P 1'
#
loop_
_entity.id
_entity.type
_entity.pdbx_description
1 polymer ?
#
loop_
_entity_poly.entity_id
_entity_poly.type
_entity_poly.pdbx_seq_one_letter_code
_entity_poly.pdbx_strand_id
1 'polypeptide(L)' 'MATANKPELESKNLTILEDQLNHEALGNKKCDVYSNLFNDANIKNVVMQIAQHHRQRFENLLQYLESHK' A
#
# COMPACT_ATOMS: atom_id res chain seq x y z
N MET A 1 -25.16 13.27 24.87
CA MET A 1 -25.93 12.25 24.11
C MET A 1 -25.01 11.70 23.03
N ALA A 2 -24.73 10.40 23.07
CA ALA A 2 -23.82 9.73 22.16
C ALA A 2 -24.61 9.15 20.97
N THR A 3 -24.32 9.62 19.76
CA THR A 3 -24.65 8.89 18.54
C THR A 3 -23.33 8.56 17.85
N ALA A 4 -22.70 7.48 18.31
CA ALA A 4 -21.59 6.85 17.63
C ALA A 4 -22.15 6.22 16.35
N ASN A 5 -22.04 6.99 15.25
CA ASN A 5 -22.38 6.57 13.91
C ASN A 5 -21.38 5.49 13.49
N LYS A 6 -21.70 4.22 13.76
CA LYS A 6 -20.92 3.05 13.31
C LYS A 6 -21.11 2.89 11.80
N PRO A 7 -20.07 2.43 11.09
CA PRO A 7 -19.70 2.97 9.80
C PRO A 7 -20.39 2.20 8.66
N GLU A 8 -21.33 2.83 7.97
CA GLU A 8 -21.64 2.47 6.56
C GLU A 8 -20.42 2.64 5.63
N LEU A 9 -19.26 3.04 6.18
CA LEU A 9 -17.95 2.98 5.52
C LEU A 9 -17.48 1.54 5.23
N GLU A 10 -17.93 0.49 5.93
CA GLU A 10 -17.18 -0.78 5.92
C GLU A 10 -17.03 -1.44 4.55
N SER A 11 -18.07 -1.66 3.75
CA SER A 11 -17.89 -2.39 2.47
C SER A 11 -17.14 -1.59 1.40
N LYS A 12 -17.48 -0.30 1.22
CA LYS A 12 -16.79 0.55 0.23
C LYS A 12 -15.34 0.83 0.63
N ASN A 13 -15.07 1.06 1.92
CA ASN A 13 -13.71 1.29 2.37
C ASN A 13 -12.89 0.01 2.37
N LEU A 14 -13.48 -1.16 2.64
CA LEU A 14 -12.80 -2.44 2.44
C LEU A 14 -12.42 -2.66 0.97
N THR A 15 -13.35 -2.42 0.03
CA THR A 15 -13.03 -2.52 -1.41
C THR A 15 -11.96 -1.51 -1.83
N ILE A 16 -12.01 -0.27 -1.32
CA ILE A 16 -10.97 0.74 -1.59
C ILE A 16 -9.64 0.31 -0.96
N LEU A 17 -9.63 -0.27 0.24
CA LEU A 17 -8.42 -0.79 0.89
C LEU A 17 -7.82 -1.96 0.11
N GLU A 18 -8.64 -2.90 -0.36
CA GLU A 18 -8.19 -4.01 -1.20
C GLU A 18 -7.62 -3.54 -2.53
N ASP A 19 -8.25 -2.55 -3.17
CA ASP A 19 -7.72 -1.93 -4.39
C ASP A 19 -6.39 -1.22 -4.11
N GLN A 20 -6.30 -0.48 -2.99
CA GLN A 20 -5.06 0.15 -2.55
C GLN A 20 -3.96 -0.86 -2.24
N LEU A 21 -4.27 -1.96 -1.55
CA LEU A 21 -3.34 -3.06 -1.27
C LEU A 21 -2.81 -3.68 -2.57
N ASN A 22 -3.70 -3.95 -3.54
CA ASN A 22 -3.30 -4.43 -4.86
C ASN A 22 -2.43 -3.42 -5.60
N HIS A 23 -2.77 -2.14 -5.54
CA HIS A 23 -2.02 -1.09 -6.21
C HIS A 23 -0.62 -0.91 -5.61
N GLU A 24 -0.49 -0.96 -4.28
CA GLU A 24 0.78 -0.95 -3.55
C GLU A 24 1.64 -2.18 -3.88
N ALA A 25 1.03 -3.38 -3.92
CA ALA A 25 1.73 -4.61 -4.32
C ALA A 25 2.22 -4.56 -5.78
N LEU A 26 1.39 -4.04 -6.69
CA LEU A 26 1.75 -3.84 -8.09
C LEU A 26 2.86 -2.78 -8.25
N GLY A 27 2.80 -1.71 -7.46
CA GLY A 27 3.80 -0.65 -7.39
C GLY A 27 5.16 -1.17 -6.92
N ASN A 28 5.17 -1.98 -5.87
CA ASN A 28 6.39 -2.63 -5.38
C ASN A 28 7.00 -3.57 -6.45
N LYS A 29 6.17 -4.39 -7.12
CA LYS A 29 6.64 -5.27 -8.20
C LYS A 29 7.19 -4.50 -9.40
N LYS A 30 6.56 -3.38 -9.75
CA LYS A 30 7.08 -2.47 -10.78
C LYS A 30 8.42 -1.88 -10.37
N CYS A 31 8.57 -1.43 -9.13
CA CYS A 31 9.83 -0.88 -8.63
C CYS A 31 10.96 -1.93 -8.70
N ASP A 32 10.68 -3.19 -8.36
CA ASP A 32 11.65 -4.27 -8.48
C ASP A 32 12.12 -4.46 -9.94
N VAL A 33 11.18 -4.52 -10.90
CA VAL A 33 11.49 -4.60 -12.34
C VAL A 33 12.27 -3.37 -12.81
N TYR A 34 11.86 -2.17 -12.41
CA TYR A 34 12.51 -0.93 -12.80
C TYR A 34 13.92 -0.81 -12.21
N SER A 35 14.13 -1.24 -10.96
CA SER A 35 15.47 -1.25 -10.34
C SER A 35 16.47 -2.13 -11.09
N ASN A 36 16.00 -3.20 -11.74
CA ASN A 36 16.80 -4.07 -12.59
C ASN A 36 17.06 -3.45 -13.97
N LEU A 37 16.16 -2.59 -14.46
CA LEU A 37 16.27 -1.93 -15.75
C LEU A 37 17.17 -0.69 -15.70
N PHE A 38 17.22 0.01 -14.57
CA PHE A 38 18.05 1.20 -14.39
C PHE A 38 19.52 0.79 -14.22
N ASN A 39 20.43 1.45 -14.94
CA ASN A 39 21.88 1.31 -14.71
C ASN A 39 22.43 2.37 -13.73
N ASP A 40 21.69 3.46 -13.51
CA ASP A 40 22.10 4.56 -12.64
C ASP A 40 21.88 4.21 -11.16
N ALA A 41 22.94 4.30 -10.37
CA ALA A 41 22.93 3.99 -8.94
C ALA A 41 22.03 4.92 -8.12
N ASN A 42 21.85 6.19 -8.52
CA ASN A 42 20.95 7.10 -7.84
C ASN A 42 19.49 6.70 -8.05
N ILE A 43 19.14 6.35 -9.28
CA ILE A 43 17.77 5.92 -9.61
C ILE A 43 17.46 4.60 -8.90
N LYS A 44 18.41 3.65 -8.86
CA LYS A 44 18.26 2.41 -8.07
C LYS A 44 17.97 2.69 -6.61
N ASN A 45 18.74 3.59 -5.97
CA ASN A 45 18.51 3.95 -4.57
C ASN A 45 17.11 4.57 -4.35
N VAL A 46 16.69 5.49 -5.22
CA VAL A 46 15.34 6.10 -5.13
C VAL A 46 14.24 5.05 -5.31
N VAL A 47 14.38 4.16 -6.31
CA VAL A 47 13.40 3.10 -6.57
C VAL A 47 13.35 2.09 -5.43
N MET A 48 14.49 1.76 -4.82
CA MET A 48 14.54 0.92 -3.62
C MET A 48 13.86 1.58 -2.43
N GLN A 49 14.02 2.89 -2.23
CA GLN A 49 13.30 3.65 -1.20
C GLN A 49 11.79 3.66 -1.46
N ILE A 50 11.37 3.84 -2.72
CA ILE A 50 9.95 3.80 -3.11
C ILE A 50 9.38 2.39 -2.89
N ALA A 51 10.12 1.33 -3.24
CA ALA A 51 9.72 -0.05 -2.99
C ALA A 51 9.54 -0.33 -1.49
N GLN A 52 10.46 0.15 -0.64
CA GLN A 52 10.32 0.05 0.82
C GLN A 52 9.10 0.81 1.33
N HIS A 53 8.85 2.02 0.81
CA HIS A 53 7.69 2.80 1.19
C HIS A 53 6.37 2.11 0.80
N HIS A 54 6.31 1.53 -0.41
CA HIS A 54 5.15 0.75 -0.84
C HIS A 54 4.91 -0.47 0.06
N ARG A 55 5.99 -1.15 0.46
CA ARG A 55 5.91 -2.29 1.40
C ARG A 55 5.40 -1.87 2.77
N GLN A 56 5.93 -0.78 3.35
CA GLN A 56 5.43 -0.26 4.63
C GLN A 56 3.97 0.16 4.55
N ARG A 57 3.55 0.82 3.46
CA ARG A 57 2.14 1.17 3.26
C ARG A 57 1.26 -0.06 3.17
N PHE A 58 1.68 -1.08 2.42
CA PHE A 58 0.97 -2.35 2.33
C PHE A 58 0.82 -3.01 3.72
N GLU A 59 1.90 -3.10 4.50
CA GLU A 59 1.86 -3.66 5.86
C GLU A 59 0.93 -2.87 6.79
N ASN A 60 0.96 -1.53 6.74
CA ASN A 60 0.05 -0.68 7.51
C ASN A 60 -1.43 -0.86 7.11
N LEU A 61 -1.71 -0.92 5.80
CA LEU A 61 -3.06 -1.16 5.27
C LEU A 61 -3.56 -2.55 5.65
N LEU A 62 -2.68 -3.56 5.59
CA LEU A 62 -3.00 -4.92 5.98
C LEU A 62 -3.31 -5.00 7.48
N GLN A 63 -2.48 -4.39 8.33
CA GLN A 63 -2.70 -4.36 9.77
C GLN A 63 -3.98 -3.59 10.13
N TYR A 64 -4.29 -2.51 9.42
CA TYR A 64 -5.56 -1.80 9.56
C TYR A 64 -6.74 -2.70 9.18
N LEU A 65 -6.64 -3.41 8.06
CA LEU A 65 -7.67 -4.35 7.61
C LEU A 65 -7.86 -5.50 8.59
N GLU A 66 -6.78 -6.07 9.13
CA GLU A 66 -6.83 -7.11 10.18
C GLU A 66 -7.44 -6.59 11.48
N SER A 67 -7.14 -5.34 11.86
CA SER A 67 -7.70 -4.72 13.08
C SER A 67 -9.19 -4.37 12.94
N HIS A 68 -9.67 -4.26 11.70
CA HIS A 68 -11.07 -3.99 11.35
C HIS A 68 -11.85 -5.25 10.95
N LYS A 69 -11.22 -6.44 10.97
CA LYS A 69 -11.83 -7.74 10.70
C LYS A 69 -12.28 -8.43 11.99
#